data_AF-A0A4U1MJQ7-F1
#
_entry.id   AF-A0A4U1MJQ7-F1
#
_cell.length_a   1.000
_cell.length_b   1.000
_cell.length_c   1.000
_cell.angle_alpha   90.00
_cell.angle_beta   90.00
_cell.angle_gamma   90.00
#
_symmetry.space_group_name_H-M   'P 1'
#
loop_
_entity.id
_entity.type
_entity.pdbx_description
1 polymer ?
#
loop_
_entity_poly.entity_id
_entity_poly.type
_entity_poly.pdbx_seq_one_letter_code
_entity_poly.pdbx_strand_id
1 'polypeptide(L)'
;MDEQRYRIMFAYRMRSVGFLCLHCFDTLDKQIVTVPVYSGYEGIEMNHGSMTNFPEELKQTLTLEKEKIDQGYYSIRTWDIENLG
;
A
#
# COMPACT_ATOMS: atom_id res chain seq x y z
N MET A 1 11.56 -16.01 -11.71
CA MET A 1 11.44 -14.81 -10.87
C MET A 1 9.99 -14.76 -10.48
N ASP A 2 9.65 -15.17 -9.26
CA ASP A 2 8.26 -15.29 -8.85
C ASP A 2 7.57 -13.93 -8.98
N GLU A 3 6.46 -13.92 -9.71
CA GLU A 3 5.71 -12.71 -9.98
C GLU A 3 5.10 -12.22 -8.66
N GLN A 4 5.36 -10.95 -8.30
CA GLN A 4 4.87 -10.37 -7.05
C GLN A 4 3.33 -10.46 -6.99
N ARG A 5 2.81 -11.18 -5.97
CA ARG A 5 1.37 -11.44 -5.82
C ARG A 5 0.56 -10.16 -5.70
N TYR A 6 0.97 -9.24 -4.83
CA TYR A 6 0.26 -7.99 -4.60
C TYR A 6 0.95 -6.84 -5.33
N ARG A 7 0.25 -6.24 -6.29
CA ARG A 7 0.74 -5.05 -7.01
C ARG A 7 0.05 -3.81 -6.47
N ILE A 8 0.81 -2.90 -5.86
CA ILE A 8 0.28 -1.63 -5.36
C ILE A 8 -0.14 -0.76 -6.55
N MET A 9 -1.39 -0.33 -6.56
CA MET A 9 -1.93 0.54 -7.60
C MET A 9 -1.88 1.99 -7.15
N PHE A 10 -2.47 2.28 -5.99
CA PHE A 10 -2.49 3.61 -5.40
C PHE A 10 -2.71 3.55 -3.89
N ALA A 11 -2.42 4.67 -3.23
CA ALA A 11 -2.50 4.84 -1.80
C ALA A 11 -3.10 6.21 -1.44
N TYR A 12 -3.76 6.29 -0.29
CA TYR A 12 -4.14 7.56 0.32
C TYR A 12 -4.14 7.51 1.84
N ARG A 13 -3.84 8.65 2.47
CA ARG A 13 -3.86 8.76 3.93
C ARG A 13 -5.28 9.03 4.44
N MET A 14 -5.73 8.22 5.39
CA MET A 14 -6.96 8.46 6.14
C MET A 14 -6.64 9.43 7.30
N ARG A 15 -7.04 10.70 7.14
CA ARG A 15 -6.63 11.83 8.00
C ARG A 15 -6.89 11.65 9.51
N SER A 16 -7.87 10.85 9.89
CA SER A 16 -8.32 10.72 11.29
C SER A 16 -7.67 9.57 12.07
N VAL A 17 -6.97 8.65 11.41
CA VAL A 17 -6.65 7.35 12.03
C VAL A 17 -5.18 6.93 11.95
N GLY A 18 -4.30 7.72 11.31
CA GLY A 18 -2.87 7.34 11.21
C GLY A 18 -2.63 6.10 10.32
N PHE A 19 -3.55 5.84 9.39
CA PHE A 19 -3.42 4.75 8.41
C PHE A 19 -3.21 5.29 7.01
N LEU A 20 -2.41 4.56 6.25
CA LEU A 20 -2.37 4.63 4.81
C LEU A 20 -3.24 3.51 4.26
N CYS A 21 -4.23 3.86 3.45
CA CYS A 21 -5.04 2.89 2.72
C CYS A 21 -4.30 2.54 1.43
N LEU A 22 -3.88 1.29 1.28
CA LEU A 22 -3.25 0.77 0.07
C LEU A 22 -4.25 -0.03 -0.74
N HIS A 23 -4.37 0.27 -2.03
CA HIS A 23 -5.12 -0.53 -2.97
C HIS A 23 -4.16 -1.34 -3.82
N CYS A 24 -4.29 -2.66 -3.73
CA CYS A 24 -3.45 -3.61 -4.42
C CYS A 24 -4.28 -4.46 -5.38
N PHE A 25 -3.70 -4.86 -6.49
CA PHE A 25 -4.22 -5.95 -7.31
C PHE A 25 -3.58 -7.26 -6.87
N ASP A 26 -4.38 -8.21 -6.39
CA ASP A 26 -3.95 -9.59 -6.16
C ASP A 26 -3.89 -10.30 -7.51
N THR A 27 -2.68 -10.61 -7.98
CA THR A 27 -2.45 -11.22 -9.28
C THR A 27 -2.85 -12.69 -9.34
N LEU A 28 -3.00 -13.36 -8.19
CA LEU A 28 -3.45 -14.74 -8.12
C LEU A 28 -4.97 -14.79 -8.19
N ASP A 29 -5.63 -14.08 -7.28
CA ASP A 29 -7.10 -14.09 -7.13
C ASP A 29 -7.80 -13.14 -8.11
N LYS A 30 -7.04 -12.35 -8.87
CA LYS A 30 -7.51 -11.39 -9.88
C LYS A 30 -8.52 -10.38 -9.31
N GLN A 31 -8.28 -9.91 -8.08
CA GLN A 31 -9.16 -8.99 -7.37
C GLN A 31 -8.40 -7.78 -6.80
N ILE A 32 -9.13 -6.70 -6.56
CA ILE A 32 -8.62 -5.54 -5.84
C ILE A 32 -8.77 -5.79 -4.34
N VAL A 33 -7.67 -5.68 -3.61
CA VAL A 33 -7.62 -5.78 -2.16
C VAL A 33 -7.29 -4.41 -1.57
N THR A 34 -8.02 -4.04 -0.53
CA THR A 34 -7.78 -2.79 0.22
C THR A 34 -7.14 -3.14 1.56
N VAL A 35 -5.95 -2.60 1.80
CA VAL A 35 -5.12 -2.91 2.96
C VAL A 35 -4.88 -1.63 3.75
N PRO A 36 -5.49 -1.46 4.94
CA PRO A 36 -5.11 -0.38 5.85
C PRO A 36 -3.77 -0.74 6.52
N VAL A 37 -2.73 0.02 6.24
CA VAL A 37 -1.42 -0.12 6.90
C VAL A 37 -1.20 1.04 7.85
N TYR A 38 -0.72 0.73 9.05
CA TYR A 38 -0.39 1.77 10.01
C TYR A 38 0.79 2.60 9.48
N SER A 39 0.64 3.91 9.49
CA SER A 39 1.65 4.83 8.99
C SER A 39 1.72 6.08 9.86
N GLY A 40 2.78 6.15 10.66
CA GLY A 40 3.18 7.34 11.40
C GLY A 40 3.76 8.44 10.50
N TYR A 41 4.42 9.41 11.14
CA TYR A 41 5.03 10.56 10.47
C TYR A 41 6.17 10.18 9.52
N GLU A 42 6.88 9.08 9.81
CA GLU A 42 8.06 8.64 9.05
C GLU A 42 7.73 7.61 7.95
N GLY A 43 6.44 7.32 7.71
CA GLY A 43 6.03 6.34 6.70
C GLY A 43 5.32 5.13 7.30
N ILE A 44 5.33 4.01 6.59
CA ILE A 44 4.70 2.76 7.03
C ILE A 44 5.51 2.10 8.16
N GLU A 45 4.84 1.64 9.22
CA GLU A 45 5.48 0.97 10.36
C GLU A 45 5.37 -0.56 10.25
N MET A 46 6.38 -1.20 9.64
CA MET A 46 6.38 -2.65 9.37
C MET A 46 6.32 -3.53 10.63
N ASN A 47 6.77 -3.02 11.77
CA ASN A 47 6.78 -3.73 13.04
C ASN A 47 5.52 -3.49 13.89
N HIS A 48 4.55 -2.73 13.40
CA HIS A 48 3.32 -2.46 14.13
C HIS A 48 2.47 -3.73 14.26
N GLY A 49 1.86 -3.96 15.42
CA GLY A 49 1.11 -5.20 15.72
C GLY A 49 -0.05 -5.50 14.77
N SER A 50 -0.60 -4.49 14.08
CA SER A 50 -1.61 -4.69 13.03
C SER A 50 -1.10 -5.49 11.82
N MET A 51 0.22 -5.55 11.62
CA MET A 51 0.84 -6.28 10.51
C MET A 51 0.95 -7.78 10.77
N THR A 52 0.86 -8.25 12.01
CA THR A 52 1.13 -9.64 12.39
C THR A 52 0.30 -10.65 11.58
N ASN A 53 -0.98 -10.32 11.33
CA ASN A 53 -1.93 -11.20 10.64
C ASN A 53 -1.94 -11.05 9.11
N PHE A 54 -1.06 -10.22 8.54
CA PHE A 54 -1.00 -10.08 7.10
C PHE A 54 -0.39 -11.32 6.44
N PRO A 55 -0.88 -11.70 5.24
CA PRO A 55 -0.23 -12.70 4.40
C PRO A 55 1.25 -12.36 4.22
N GLU A 56 2.11 -13.37 4.19
CA GLU A 56 3.55 -13.19 4.10
C GLU A 56 3.94 -12.49 2.79
N GLU A 57 3.28 -12.83 1.68
CA GLU A 57 3.51 -12.23 0.38
C GLU A 57 3.11 -10.73 0.35
N LEU A 58 2.14 -10.34 1.19
CA LEU A 58 1.77 -8.94 1.37
C LEU A 58 2.83 -8.21 2.19
N LYS A 59 3.34 -8.81 3.27
CA LYS A 59 4.44 -8.24 4.06
C LYS A 59 5.71 -8.06 3.22
N GLN A 60 6.04 -9.04 2.38
CA GLN A 60 7.14 -8.96 1.43
C GLN A 60 6.94 -7.81 0.43
N THR A 61 5.73 -7.70 -0.13
CA THR A 61 5.37 -6.58 -1.02
C THR A 61 5.56 -5.23 -0.36
N LEU A 62 5.04 -5.06 0.86
CA LEU A 62 5.16 -3.83 1.64
C LEU A 62 6.61 -3.51 1.98
N THR A 63 7.42 -4.54 2.28
CA THR A 63 8.85 -4.38 2.58
C THR A 63 9.63 -3.90 1.35
N LEU A 64 9.40 -4.53 0.20
CA LEU A 64 10.06 -4.19 -1.07
C LEU A 64 9.68 -2.80 -1.56
N GLU A 65 8.42 -2.43 -1.42
CA GLU A 65 7.88 -1.17 -1.94
C GLU A 65 7.87 -0.02 -0.91
N LYS A 66 8.32 -0.27 0.33
CA LYS A 66 8.25 0.68 1.45
C LYS A 66 8.77 2.06 1.08
N GLU A 67 9.97 2.13 0.50
CA GLU A 67 10.60 3.40 0.15
C GLU A 67 9.76 4.21 -0.86
N LYS A 68 9.23 3.55 -1.90
CA LYS A 68 8.35 4.21 -2.87
C LYS A 68 7.05 4.69 -2.23
N ILE A 69 6.48 3.90 -1.32
CA ILE A 69 5.26 4.27 -0.61
C ILE A 69 5.51 5.48 0.31
N ASP A 70 6.61 5.47 1.07
CA ASP A 70 6.97 6.54 2.00
C ASP A 70 7.29 7.86 1.27
N GLN A 71 7.88 7.76 0.08
CA GLN A 71 8.11 8.90 -0.83
C GLN A 71 6.84 9.38 -1.56
N GLY A 72 5.71 8.68 -1.39
CA GLY A 72 4.44 9.06 -1.99
C GLY A 72 4.27 8.72 -3.46
N TYR A 73 5.08 7.81 -4.01
CA TYR A 73 5.00 7.38 -5.42
C TYR A 73 3.60 6.89 -5.82
N TYR A 74 2.95 6.15 -4.92
CA TYR A 74 1.60 5.61 -5.12
C TYR A 74 0.47 6.56 -4.69
N SER A 75 0.79 7.77 -4.21
CA SER A 75 -0.22 8.68 -3.67
C SER A 75 -1.22 9.11 -4.74
N ILE A 76 -2.52 8.88 -4.52
CA ILE A 76 -3.55 9.37 -5.46
C ILE A 76 -3.54 10.91 -5.59
N ARG A 77 -2.93 11.64 -4.64
CA ARG A 77 -2.81 13.10 -4.72
C ARG A 77 -1.84 13.58 -5.80
N THR A 78 -0.94 12.71 -6.27
CA THR A 78 -0.05 13.04 -7.38
C THR A 78 -0.73 12.83 -8.73
N TRP A 79 -1.94 12.28 -8.74
CA TRP A 79 -2.69 12.05 -9.97
C TRP A 79 -3.33 13.35 -10.40
N ASP A 80 -3.08 13.73 -11.65
CA ASP A 80 -3.68 14.90 -12.26
C ASP A 80 -5.13 14.57 -12.64
N ILE A 81 -6.06 14.96 -11.77
CA ILE A 81 -7.49 14.61 -11.87
C ILE A 81 -8.11 15.23 -13.14
N GLU A 82 -7.57 16.35 -13.64
CA GLU A 82 -8.06 17.02 -14.85
C GLU A 82 -7.80 16.22 -16.13
N ASN A 83 -6.95 15.18 -16.07
CA ASN A 83 -6.60 14.32 -17.20
C ASN A 83 -7.22 12.91 -17.11
N LEU A 84 -8.17 12.69 -16.18
CA LEU A 84 -8.90 11.42 -16.03
C LEU A 84 -10.20 11.40 -16.84
N GLY A 85 -10.12 11.67 -18.14
CA GLY A 85 -11.20 11.41 -19.12
C GLY A 85 -12.30 12.47 -19.21
#